data_AF-K7EUL3-F1
#
_entry.id   AF-K7EUL3-F1
#
_cell.length_a   1.000
_cell.length_b   1.000
_cell.length_c   1.000
_cell.angle_alpha   90.00
_cell.angle_beta   90.00
_cell.angle_gamma   90.00
#
_symmetry.space_group_name_H-M   'P 1'
#
loop_
_entity.id
_entity.type
_entity.pdbx_description
1 polymer ?
#
loop_
_entity_poly.entity_id
_entity_poly.type
_entity_poly.pdbx_seq_one_letter_code
_entity_poly.pdbx_strand_id
1 'polypeptide(L)'
;MSSTLPALLCVGLCLSQRISTQQQTLPKPFIWAEPHFMVPKEKQATICCQGNYGAVEYQLHFEGGLFAVERPKPAERINKVKFYIPDMNSRTAGQYSCIYRVGELWSEPSNVLDVVVTEMYDTPTLSVHPGPEVISGEKVTFYCRLDTATSMFLLLKEGRSSRVQRRYGKVQAEFPLGPVTTAHRGTYRCFGSYNNHAWSFPSEPVKLLVTGDIENTSLAPEDPTFPDHALWDHTAQNLLRMGLAFLVLVALVWFLVEDWFSRRRTRERASRASTWEGRRRLNTKTL
;
A
#
# COMPACT_ATOMS: atom_id res chain seq x y z
N MET A 1 -45.73 -26.88 -34.93
CA MET A 1 -44.41 -26.21 -34.79
C MET A 1 -44.66 -24.80 -34.26
N SER A 2 -44.69 -24.59 -32.95
CA SER A 2 -44.58 -23.24 -32.36
C SER A 2 -44.30 -23.36 -30.87
N SER A 3 -43.01 -23.33 -30.51
CA SER A 3 -42.55 -23.30 -29.10
C SER A 3 -41.31 -22.40 -28.99
N THR A 4 -41.35 -21.23 -29.62
CA THR A 4 -40.26 -20.25 -29.61
C THR A 4 -40.51 -19.12 -28.61
N LEU A 5 -41.78 -18.85 -28.29
CA LEU A 5 -42.21 -17.82 -27.33
C LEU A 5 -41.82 -18.11 -25.86
N PRO A 6 -41.95 -19.35 -25.33
CA PRO A 6 -41.54 -19.65 -23.96
C PRO A 6 -40.02 -19.59 -23.77
N ALA A 7 -39.27 -19.99 -24.80
CA ALA A 7 -37.81 -19.99 -24.80
C ALA A 7 -37.24 -18.56 -24.78
N LEU A 8 -37.84 -17.62 -25.52
CA LEU A 8 -37.43 -16.21 -25.51
C LEU A 8 -37.77 -15.50 -24.20
N LEU A 9 -38.89 -15.83 -23.55
CA LEU A 9 -39.25 -15.33 -22.22
C LEU A 9 -38.30 -15.84 -21.13
N CYS A 10 -37.91 -17.13 -21.17
CA CYS A 10 -36.88 -17.68 -20.28
C CYS A 10 -35.52 -17.01 -20.48
N VAL A 11 -35.09 -16.80 -21.72
CA VAL A 11 -33.80 -16.13 -22.00
C VAL A 11 -33.83 -14.65 -21.56
N GLY A 12 -34.95 -13.95 -21.77
CA GLY A 12 -35.15 -12.58 -21.29
C GLY A 12 -35.15 -12.46 -19.76
N LEU A 13 -35.79 -13.40 -19.06
CA LEU A 13 -35.78 -13.46 -17.58
C LEU A 13 -34.41 -13.86 -17.03
N CYS A 14 -33.70 -14.79 -17.66
CA CYS A 14 -32.34 -15.18 -17.28
C CYS A 14 -31.30 -14.07 -17.55
N LEU A 15 -31.48 -13.26 -18.60
CA LEU A 15 -30.64 -12.08 -18.88
C LEU A 15 -30.97 -10.92 -17.93
N SER A 16 -32.23 -10.74 -17.56
CA SER A 16 -32.64 -9.76 -16.53
C SER A 16 -32.08 -10.14 -15.15
N GLN A 17 -32.04 -11.43 -14.81
CA GLN A 17 -31.42 -11.92 -13.57
C GLN A 17 -29.89 -11.81 -13.55
N ARG A 18 -29.22 -11.80 -14.72
CA ARG A 18 -27.76 -11.55 -14.80
C ARG A 18 -27.35 -10.08 -14.72
N ILE A 19 -28.28 -9.15 -14.87
CA ILE A 19 -28.05 -7.71 -14.61
C ILE A 19 -28.37 -7.38 -13.13
N SER A 20 -28.98 -8.32 -12.40
CA SER A 20 -29.13 -8.22 -10.95
C SER A 20 -27.77 -8.38 -10.25
N THR A 21 -27.31 -7.27 -9.67
CA THR A 21 -26.26 -7.16 -8.65
C THR A 21 -24.81 -7.40 -9.09
N GLN A 22 -24.26 -6.53 -9.95
CA GLN A 22 -22.90 -6.06 -9.64
C GLN A 22 -23.07 -5.07 -8.48
N GLN A 23 -23.18 -5.61 -7.26
CA GLN A 23 -23.36 -4.82 -6.05
C GLN A 23 -22.13 -3.92 -5.95
N GLN A 24 -22.31 -2.64 -6.24
CA GLN A 24 -21.23 -1.66 -6.30
C GLN A 24 -20.55 -1.68 -4.94
N THR A 25 -19.37 -2.28 -4.82
CA THR A 25 -18.66 -2.45 -3.55
C THR A 25 -17.67 -1.30 -3.39
N LEU A 26 -17.75 -0.61 -2.25
CA LEU A 26 -16.82 0.47 -1.93
C LEU A 26 -15.42 -0.09 -1.64
N PRO A 27 -14.34 0.58 -2.08
CA PRO A 27 -12.98 0.13 -1.81
C PRO A 27 -12.71 0.14 -0.30
N LYS A 28 -11.94 -0.85 0.16
CA LYS A 28 -11.50 -0.96 1.55
C LYS A 28 -10.68 0.27 1.96
N PRO A 29 -10.97 0.90 3.12
CA PRO A 29 -10.23 2.07 3.58
C PRO A 29 -8.83 1.71 4.08
N PHE A 30 -7.94 2.70 4.04
CA PHE A 30 -6.59 2.64 4.56
C PHE A 30 -6.50 3.39 5.89
N ILE A 31 -5.84 2.80 6.89
CA ILE A 31 -5.72 3.34 8.24
C ILE A 31 -4.24 3.39 8.66
N TRP A 32 -3.85 4.45 9.37
CA TRP A 32 -2.50 4.62 9.92
C TRP A 32 -2.48 5.62 11.07
N ALA A 33 -1.40 5.62 11.86
CA ALA A 33 -1.15 6.61 12.90
C ALA A 33 -0.12 7.66 12.44
N GLU A 34 -0.32 8.92 12.84
CA GLU A 34 0.62 10.03 12.65
C GLU A 34 1.14 10.49 14.03
N PRO A 35 2.45 10.66 14.24
CA PRO A 35 3.55 10.40 13.30
C PRO A 35 3.87 8.90 13.13
N HIS A 36 3.53 8.07 14.11
CA HIS A 36 3.68 6.62 14.09
C HIS A 36 2.78 5.97 15.15
N PHE A 37 2.72 4.64 15.16
CA PHE A 37 1.83 3.86 16.03
C PHE A 37 2.27 3.76 17.50
N MET A 38 3.53 4.10 17.81
CA MET A 38 4.06 4.19 19.17
C MET A 38 3.79 5.59 19.74
N VAL A 39 3.00 5.71 20.80
CA VAL A 39 2.62 7.01 21.35
C VAL A 39 2.99 7.06 22.83
N PRO A 40 3.75 8.06 23.30
CA PRO A 40 4.05 8.18 24.72
C PRO A 40 2.79 8.41 25.56
N LYS A 41 2.80 7.93 26.80
CA LYS A 41 1.72 8.14 27.75
C LYS A 41 1.39 9.64 27.88
N GLU A 42 0.11 9.97 28.01
CA GLU A 42 -0.38 11.36 28.15
C GLU A 42 -0.13 12.26 26.94
N LYS A 43 0.28 11.70 25.79
CA LYS A 43 0.36 12.40 24.52
C LYS A 43 -0.83 12.10 23.63
N GLN A 44 -1.10 13.02 22.71
CA GLN A 44 -2.16 12.85 21.73
C GLN A 44 -1.70 11.94 20.59
N ALA A 45 -2.50 10.92 20.28
CA ALA A 45 -2.36 10.14 19.06
C ALA A 45 -3.29 10.70 17.96
N THR A 46 -2.85 10.62 16.71
CA THR A 46 -3.70 10.94 15.55
C THR A 46 -3.83 9.71 14.67
N ILE A 47 -5.06 9.18 14.55
CA ILE A 47 -5.37 8.07 13.65
C ILE A 47 -6.02 8.64 12.39
N CYS A 48 -5.44 8.35 11.24
CA CYS A 48 -5.95 8.74 9.95
C CYS A 48 -6.69 7.58 9.30
N CYS A 49 -7.85 7.88 8.72
CA CYS A 49 -8.59 6.94 7.88
C CYS A 49 -8.83 7.57 6.51
N GLN A 50 -8.44 6.85 5.46
CA GLN A 50 -8.63 7.25 4.08
C GLN A 50 -9.59 6.28 3.38
N GLY A 51 -10.68 6.82 2.86
CA GLY A 51 -11.72 6.10 2.12
C GLY A 51 -11.86 6.63 0.70
N ASN A 52 -13.08 6.58 0.18
CA ASN A 52 -13.40 7.13 -1.13
C ASN A 52 -13.78 8.62 -1.06
N TYR A 53 -13.66 9.33 -2.18
CA TYR A 53 -14.21 10.68 -2.32
C TYR A 53 -15.73 10.67 -2.21
N GLY A 54 -16.30 11.71 -1.61
CA GLY A 54 -17.75 11.82 -1.39
C GLY A 54 -18.26 10.95 -0.23
N ALA A 55 -17.35 10.39 0.57
CA ALA A 55 -17.73 9.79 1.84
C ALA A 55 -18.35 10.83 2.75
N VAL A 56 -19.54 10.52 3.28
CA VAL A 56 -20.32 11.42 4.13
C VAL A 56 -20.12 11.13 5.62
N GLU A 57 -19.56 9.97 5.94
CA GLU A 57 -19.32 9.52 7.31
C GLU A 57 -18.15 8.54 7.35
N TYR A 58 -17.31 8.69 8.38
CA TYR A 58 -16.24 7.78 8.76
C TYR A 58 -16.44 7.35 10.20
N GLN A 59 -16.25 6.07 10.48
CA GLN A 59 -16.30 5.54 11.84
C GLN A 59 -14.96 4.90 12.17
N LEU A 60 -14.41 5.28 13.32
CA LEU A 60 -13.28 4.61 13.93
C LEU A 60 -13.80 3.60 14.95
N HIS A 61 -13.32 2.38 14.84
CA HIS A 61 -13.63 1.28 15.76
C HIS A 61 -12.38 0.95 16.59
N PHE A 62 -12.59 0.69 17.88
CA PHE A 62 -11.55 0.30 18.83
C PHE A 62 -11.97 -1.01 19.51
N GLU A 63 -11.13 -2.03 19.45
CA GLU A 63 -11.42 -3.38 20.01
C GLU A 63 -12.78 -3.92 19.55
N GLY A 64 -13.14 -3.65 18.28
CA GLY A 64 -14.40 -4.07 17.66
C GLY A 64 -15.64 -3.22 17.99
N GLY A 65 -15.51 -2.23 18.89
CA GLY A 65 -16.59 -1.29 19.22
C GLY A 65 -16.45 0.07 18.54
N LEU A 66 -17.56 0.78 18.34
CA LEU A 66 -17.52 2.15 17.80
C LEU A 66 -16.84 3.10 18.80
N PHE A 67 -15.78 3.76 18.36
CA PHE A 67 -14.99 4.69 19.17
C PHE A 67 -15.32 6.16 18.86
N ALA A 68 -15.30 6.54 17.58
CA ALA A 68 -15.54 7.91 17.14
C ALA A 68 -16.14 7.96 15.74
N VAL A 69 -16.81 9.07 15.42
CA VAL A 69 -17.44 9.31 14.11
C VAL A 69 -17.03 10.69 13.59
N GLU A 70 -16.59 10.73 12.35
CA GLU A 70 -16.24 11.97 11.64
C GLU A 70 -17.12 12.14 10.40
N ARG A 71 -17.66 13.34 10.20
CA ARG A 71 -18.55 13.67 9.08
C ARG A 71 -17.98 14.86 8.30
N PRO A 72 -17.25 14.61 7.19
CA PRO A 72 -16.66 15.68 6.41
C PRO A 72 -17.72 16.53 5.72
N LYS A 73 -17.40 17.81 5.47
CA LYS A 73 -18.33 18.74 4.86
C LYS A 73 -18.56 18.42 3.37
N PRO A 74 -19.80 18.51 2.86
CA PRO A 74 -20.13 18.12 1.48
C PRO A 74 -19.39 18.91 0.39
N ALA A 75 -18.97 20.15 0.66
CA ALA A 75 -18.30 21.02 -0.30
C ALA A 75 -16.81 20.68 -0.50
N GLU A 76 -16.22 19.89 0.41
CA GLU A 76 -14.79 19.60 0.39
C GLU A 76 -14.57 18.21 -0.22
N ARG A 77 -13.62 18.10 -1.16
CA ARG A 77 -13.19 16.82 -1.73
C ARG A 77 -12.31 16.06 -0.74
N ILE A 78 -12.85 15.78 0.44
CA ILE A 78 -12.20 15.00 1.47
C ILE A 78 -12.41 13.52 1.18
N ASN A 79 -11.31 12.77 1.20
CA ASN A 79 -11.30 11.32 1.27
C ASN A 79 -10.50 10.80 2.46
N LYS A 80 -10.02 11.69 3.34
CA LYS A 80 -9.21 11.38 4.52
C LYS A 80 -9.69 12.19 5.71
N VAL A 81 -9.97 11.52 6.82
CA VAL A 81 -10.30 12.15 8.10
C VAL A 81 -9.24 11.83 9.15
N LYS A 82 -9.18 12.65 10.20
CA LYS A 82 -8.29 12.46 11.36
C LYS A 82 -9.15 12.29 12.61
N PHE A 83 -8.86 11.24 13.35
CA PHE A 83 -9.38 11.01 14.69
C PHE A 83 -8.28 11.30 15.70
N TYR A 84 -8.60 12.08 16.72
CA TYR A 84 -7.66 12.45 17.77
C TYR A 84 -7.97 11.65 19.03
N ILE A 85 -6.94 11.03 19.60
CA ILE A 85 -6.98 10.38 20.92
C ILE A 85 -6.20 11.31 21.85
N PRO A 86 -6.86 12.17 22.64
CA PRO A 86 -6.18 13.27 23.35
C PRO A 86 -5.15 12.79 24.37
N ASP A 87 -5.45 11.67 25.04
CA ASP A 87 -4.64 11.11 26.12
C ASP A 87 -4.40 9.63 25.87
N MET A 88 -3.16 9.30 25.46
CA MET A 88 -2.73 7.93 25.28
C MET A 88 -2.45 7.25 26.62
N ASN A 89 -3.11 6.13 26.87
CA ASN A 89 -2.95 5.33 28.08
C ASN A 89 -3.25 3.84 27.80
N SER A 90 -3.15 3.00 28.84
CA SER A 90 -3.35 1.55 28.70
C SER A 90 -4.77 1.12 28.31
N ARG A 91 -5.77 2.02 28.39
CA ARG A 91 -7.15 1.75 27.98
C ARG A 91 -7.44 2.18 26.54
N THR A 92 -6.62 3.06 25.98
CA THR A 92 -6.71 3.53 24.59
C THR A 92 -5.63 2.92 23.69
N ALA A 93 -4.71 2.13 24.24
CA ALA A 93 -3.81 1.29 23.47
C ALA A 93 -4.50 -0.01 23.08
N GLY A 94 -4.38 -0.42 21.82
CA GLY A 94 -5.10 -1.57 21.29
C GLY A 94 -5.26 -1.55 19.79
N GLN A 95 -6.25 -2.30 19.31
CA GLN A 95 -6.56 -2.48 17.90
C GLN A 95 -7.59 -1.49 17.40
N TYR A 96 -7.22 -0.75 16.36
CA TYR A 96 -8.09 0.18 15.66
C TYR A 96 -8.40 -0.28 14.24
N SER A 97 -9.62 -0.05 13.78
CA SER A 97 -10.01 -0.19 12.38
C SER A 97 -10.97 0.93 12.00
N CYS A 98 -11.14 1.19 10.70
CA CYS A 98 -12.09 2.20 10.25
C CYS A 98 -12.96 1.70 9.10
N ILE A 99 -14.17 2.26 9.03
CA ILE A 99 -15.12 2.10 7.94
C ILE A 99 -15.61 3.48 7.49
N TYR A 100 -16.11 3.58 6.28
CA TYR A 100 -16.75 4.81 5.78
C TYR A 100 -18.00 4.50 4.98
N ARG A 101 -18.81 5.54 4.79
CA ARG A 101 -20.07 5.46 4.05
C ARG A 101 -20.14 6.50 2.94
N VAL A 102 -20.59 6.09 1.76
CA VAL A 102 -20.92 6.98 0.63
C VAL A 102 -22.41 6.79 0.32
N GLY A 103 -23.22 7.85 0.46
CA GLY A 103 -24.68 7.70 0.41
C GLY A 103 -25.16 6.72 1.48
N GLU A 104 -25.85 5.65 1.09
CA GLU A 104 -26.32 4.61 2.02
C GLU A 104 -25.39 3.38 2.11
N LEU A 105 -24.31 3.36 1.33
CA LEU A 105 -23.45 2.20 1.18
C LEU A 105 -22.22 2.29 2.10
N TRP A 106 -21.97 1.25 2.89
CA TRP A 106 -20.80 1.11 3.75
C TRP A 106 -19.65 0.38 3.05
N SER A 107 -18.42 0.76 3.38
CA SER A 107 -17.23 0.01 3.01
C SER A 107 -17.04 -1.22 3.90
N GLU A 108 -16.21 -2.15 3.44
CA GLU A 108 -15.60 -3.12 4.34
C GLU A 108 -14.69 -2.42 5.37
N PRO A 109 -14.40 -3.06 6.53
CA PRO A 109 -13.39 -2.57 7.48
C PRO A 109 -11.98 -2.50 6.90
N SER A 110 -11.22 -1.49 7.33
CA SER A 110 -9.80 -1.37 7.06
C SER A 110 -9.00 -2.57 7.60
N ASN A 111 -7.71 -2.62 7.29
CA ASN A 111 -6.81 -3.46 8.08
C ASN A 111 -6.78 -2.97 9.53
N VAL A 112 -6.38 -3.84 10.45
CA VAL A 112 -6.20 -3.48 11.86
C VAL A 112 -4.90 -2.69 12.03
N LEU A 113 -4.96 -1.61 12.80
CA LEU A 113 -3.83 -0.82 13.24
C LEU A 113 -3.64 -1.04 14.75
N ASP A 114 -2.56 -1.72 15.13
CA ASP A 114 -2.14 -1.82 16.53
C ASP A 114 -1.47 -0.50 16.96
N VAL A 115 -2.12 0.24 17.85
CA VAL A 115 -1.55 1.45 18.47
C VAL A 115 -1.08 1.09 19.86
N VAL A 116 0.16 1.48 20.19
CA VAL A 116 0.80 1.10 21.45
C VAL A 116 1.12 2.35 22.28
N VAL A 117 0.91 2.24 23.59
CA VAL A 117 1.36 3.25 24.55
C VAL A 117 2.78 2.90 25.01
N THR A 118 3.65 3.91 25.02
CA THR A 118 5.04 3.81 25.49
C THR A 118 5.23 4.68 26.75
N GLU A 119 6.42 4.65 27.35
CA GLU A 119 6.71 5.40 28.60
C GLU A 119 5.86 4.91 29.78
N MET A 120 5.60 3.60 29.81
CA MET A 120 4.94 2.95 30.93
C MET A 120 5.97 2.43 31.93
N TYR A 121 5.84 2.80 33.20
CA TYR A 121 6.59 2.21 34.32
C TYR A 121 8.13 2.34 34.19
N ASP A 122 8.86 1.24 33.93
CA ASP A 122 10.31 1.16 34.09
C ASP A 122 11.08 1.48 32.79
N THR A 123 12.40 1.62 32.90
CA THR A 123 13.30 1.84 31.76
C THR A 123 14.22 0.62 31.58
N PRO A 124 14.29 -0.01 30.39
CA PRO A 124 15.17 -1.13 30.11
C PRO A 124 16.61 -0.67 29.88
N THR A 125 17.56 -1.58 30.03
CA THR A 125 18.96 -1.36 29.65
C THR A 125 19.25 -1.98 28.29
N LEU A 126 19.86 -1.21 27.39
CA LEU A 126 20.33 -1.67 26.09
C LEU A 126 21.86 -1.74 26.08
N SER A 127 22.40 -2.90 25.75
CA SER A 127 23.83 -3.10 25.51
C SER A 127 24.08 -3.77 24.16
N VAL A 128 25.31 -3.72 23.69
CA VAL A 128 25.71 -4.24 22.38
C VAL A 128 27.06 -4.96 22.49
N HIS A 129 27.19 -6.08 21.79
CA HIS A 129 28.42 -6.87 21.69
C HIS A 129 28.81 -7.04 20.20
N PRO A 130 30.10 -6.97 19.83
CA PRO A 130 31.28 -6.72 20.69
C PRO A 130 31.39 -5.28 21.22
N GLY A 131 30.72 -4.35 20.56
CA GLY A 131 30.67 -2.94 20.94
C GLY A 131 29.84 -2.14 19.94
N PRO A 132 29.72 -0.82 20.15
CA PRO A 132 28.98 0.06 19.25
C PRO A 132 29.78 0.48 18.01
N GLU A 133 31.09 0.24 17.97
CA GLU A 133 31.97 0.53 16.84
C GLU A 133 32.53 -0.77 16.29
N VAL A 134 32.21 -1.08 15.03
CA VAL A 134 32.53 -2.35 14.38
C VAL A 134 32.88 -2.13 12.92
N ILE A 135 33.53 -3.11 12.30
CA ILE A 135 33.76 -3.14 10.85
C ILE A 135 32.67 -3.94 10.13
N SER A 136 32.50 -3.67 8.84
CA SER A 136 31.54 -4.37 8.00
C SER A 136 31.86 -5.87 7.98
N GLY A 137 30.84 -6.73 8.08
CA GLY A 137 30.99 -8.18 8.15
C GLY A 137 31.02 -8.74 9.59
N GLU A 138 31.27 -7.91 10.61
CA GLU A 138 31.22 -8.37 12.01
C GLU A 138 29.80 -8.71 12.46
N LYS A 139 29.68 -9.70 13.37
CA LYS A 139 28.41 -10.08 13.97
C LYS A 139 28.13 -9.20 15.17
N VAL A 140 27.04 -8.43 15.10
CA VAL A 140 26.58 -7.60 16.22
C VAL A 140 25.31 -8.16 16.82
N THR A 141 25.26 -8.20 18.15
CA THR A 141 24.07 -8.56 18.91
C THR A 141 23.75 -7.46 19.93
N PHE A 142 22.51 -6.97 19.89
CA PHE A 142 21.97 -6.11 20.94
C PHE A 142 21.30 -6.95 22.02
N TYR A 143 21.46 -6.54 23.28
CA TYR A 143 20.83 -7.16 24.43
C TYR A 143 19.96 -6.12 25.12
N CYS A 144 18.66 -6.40 25.19
CA CYS A 144 17.72 -5.57 25.93
C CYS A 144 17.31 -6.29 27.19
N ARG A 145 17.50 -5.66 28.36
CA ARG A 145 17.21 -6.25 29.66
C ARG A 145 16.20 -5.41 30.44
N LEU A 146 15.16 -6.07 30.96
CA LEU A 146 14.21 -5.50 31.90
C LEU A 146 13.58 -6.62 32.75
N ASP A 147 13.77 -6.56 34.06
CA ASP A 147 13.35 -7.62 34.98
C ASP A 147 11.81 -7.69 35.13
N THR A 148 11.10 -6.59 34.90
CA THR A 148 9.64 -6.45 35.07
C THR A 148 8.83 -6.71 33.79
N ALA A 149 9.49 -6.98 32.66
CA ALA A 149 8.79 -7.23 31.39
C ALA A 149 8.02 -8.56 31.41
N THR A 150 6.87 -8.62 30.74
CA THR A 150 6.05 -9.84 30.58
C THR A 150 6.57 -10.83 29.55
N SER A 151 7.86 -10.72 29.19
CA SER A 151 8.64 -11.56 28.27
C SER A 151 8.74 -11.17 26.81
N MET A 152 8.18 -10.04 26.39
CA MET A 152 8.41 -9.50 25.04
C MET A 152 9.27 -8.24 25.10
N PHE A 153 10.25 -8.17 24.21
CA PHE A 153 11.18 -7.07 24.05
C PHE A 153 11.16 -6.58 22.62
N LEU A 154 11.45 -5.29 22.45
CA LEU A 154 11.48 -4.65 21.15
C LEU A 154 12.76 -3.85 20.96
N LEU A 155 13.35 -3.95 19.76
CA LEU A 155 14.48 -3.13 19.35
C LEU A 155 14.03 -2.20 18.22
N LEU A 156 14.09 -0.90 18.46
CA LEU A 156 13.77 0.16 17.52
C LEU A 156 15.06 0.73 16.96
N LYS A 157 15.21 0.69 15.63
CA LYS A 157 16.18 1.53 14.91
C LYS A 157 15.51 2.87 14.58
N GLU A 158 16.09 3.97 15.04
CA GLU A 158 15.55 5.30 14.80
C GLU A 158 15.85 5.83 13.39
N GLY A 159 14.98 6.73 12.92
CA GLY A 159 15.12 7.40 11.62
C GLY A 159 13.92 7.19 10.70
N ARG A 160 14.05 7.63 9.44
CA ARG A 160 12.97 7.65 8.44
C ARG A 160 12.38 6.29 8.10
N SER A 161 13.12 5.21 8.31
CA SER A 161 12.64 3.84 8.14
C SER A 161 12.71 3.12 9.48
N SER A 162 12.01 3.66 10.48
CA SER A 162 11.93 3.07 11.81
C SER A 162 11.45 1.63 11.69
N ARG A 163 12.31 0.69 12.08
CA ARG A 163 11.99 -0.74 12.09
C ARG A 163 12.01 -1.22 13.53
N VAL A 164 10.91 -1.85 13.93
CA VAL A 164 10.77 -2.48 15.24
C VAL A 164 10.93 -3.98 15.07
N GLN A 165 11.91 -4.56 15.75
CA GLN A 165 12.09 -5.99 15.84
C GLN A 165 11.54 -6.49 17.17
N ARG A 166 10.85 -7.64 17.15
CA ARG A 166 10.27 -8.26 18.34
C ARG A 166 10.99 -9.57 18.67
N ARG A 167 11.32 -9.76 19.94
CA ARG A 167 11.87 -11.00 20.47
C ARG A 167 11.26 -11.31 21.82
N TYR A 168 11.24 -12.59 22.16
CA TYR A 168 10.76 -13.07 23.44
C TYR A 168 11.94 -13.49 24.31
N GLY A 169 11.85 -13.23 25.61
CA GLY A 169 12.88 -13.56 26.58
C GLY A 169 12.39 -13.26 28.00
N LYS A 170 12.87 -13.97 29.02
CA LYS A 170 12.30 -13.84 30.38
C LYS A 170 12.66 -12.52 31.06
N VAL A 171 13.95 -12.19 31.07
CA VAL A 171 14.53 -10.98 31.70
C VAL A 171 15.31 -10.16 30.68
N GLN A 172 15.79 -10.83 29.63
CA GLN A 172 16.59 -10.25 28.57
C GLN A 172 16.21 -10.91 27.25
N ALA A 173 16.30 -10.15 26.16
CA ALA A 173 16.20 -10.67 24.81
C ALA A 173 17.42 -10.26 23.97
N GLU A 174 17.78 -11.13 23.04
CA GLU A 174 18.89 -10.95 22.11
C GLU A 174 18.39 -10.59 20.72
N PHE A 175 18.99 -9.58 20.12
CA PHE A 175 18.69 -9.10 18.78
C PHE A 175 19.95 -9.18 17.92
N PRO A 176 20.25 -10.35 17.32
CA PRO A 176 21.36 -10.48 16.40
C PRO A 176 21.03 -9.71 15.10
N LEU A 177 21.93 -8.83 14.69
CA LEU A 177 21.87 -8.13 13.39
C LEU A 177 22.58 -8.91 12.26
N GLY A 178 23.30 -9.98 12.61
CA GLY A 178 24.12 -10.75 11.67
C GLY A 178 25.40 -9.99 11.29
N PRO A 179 26.05 -10.37 10.17
CA PRO A 179 27.13 -9.58 9.60
C PRO A 179 26.63 -8.19 9.24
N VAL A 180 27.14 -7.16 9.92
CA VAL A 180 26.67 -5.80 9.72
C VAL A 180 27.24 -5.19 8.45
N THR A 181 26.57 -4.16 7.96
CA THR A 181 26.97 -3.33 6.81
C THR A 181 26.69 -1.88 7.15
N THR A 182 27.12 -0.93 6.32
CA THR A 182 26.83 0.50 6.53
C THR A 182 25.33 0.82 6.63
N ALA A 183 24.45 -0.01 6.04
CA ALA A 183 22.99 0.12 6.16
C ALA A 183 22.48 -0.13 7.60
N HIS A 184 23.26 -0.80 8.44
CA HIS A 184 22.94 -1.07 9.84
C HIS A 184 23.33 0.09 10.77
N ARG A 185 24.07 1.10 10.30
CA ARG A 185 24.36 2.31 11.09
C ARG A 185 23.08 2.97 11.57
N GLY A 186 23.09 3.51 12.79
CA GLY A 186 21.96 4.26 13.33
C GLY A 186 21.92 4.26 14.85
N THR A 187 20.92 4.95 15.39
CA THR A 187 20.63 4.96 16.82
C THR A 187 19.58 3.90 17.11
N TYR A 188 19.84 3.09 18.13
CA TYR A 188 18.98 2.02 18.57
C TYR A 188 18.50 2.28 19.99
N ARG A 189 17.22 2.00 20.24
CA ARG A 189 16.61 1.99 21.57
C ARG A 189 15.83 0.71 21.74
N CYS A 190 15.69 0.24 22.97
CA CYS A 190 14.88 -0.94 23.24
C CYS A 190 13.77 -0.66 24.26
N PHE A 191 12.76 -1.53 24.23
CA PHE A 191 11.59 -1.49 25.08
C PHE A 191 11.33 -2.88 25.65
N GLY A 192 10.85 -2.95 26.89
CA GLY A 192 10.19 -4.13 27.45
C GLY A 192 8.67 -3.95 27.40
N SER A 193 7.93 -5.03 27.20
CA SER A 193 6.47 -5.00 27.22
C SER A 193 5.90 -5.32 28.59
N TYR A 194 4.76 -4.71 28.91
CA TYR A 194 3.89 -5.15 30.01
C TYR A 194 2.69 -5.94 29.50
N ASN A 195 2.24 -5.66 28.29
CA ASN A 195 1.29 -6.48 27.53
C ASN A 195 1.50 -6.25 26.02
N ASN A 196 0.54 -6.66 25.18
CA ASN A 196 0.66 -6.53 23.73
C ASN A 196 0.74 -5.08 23.22
N HIS A 197 0.17 -4.12 23.96
CA HIS A 197 0.00 -2.72 23.54
C HIS A 197 0.57 -1.68 24.51
N ALA A 198 1.18 -2.09 25.62
CA ALA A 198 1.79 -1.21 26.62
C ALA A 198 3.27 -1.56 26.83
N TRP A 199 4.15 -0.61 26.52
CA TRP A 199 5.60 -0.77 26.55
C TRP A 199 6.26 0.20 27.50
N SER A 200 7.46 -0.16 27.95
CA SER A 200 8.31 0.57 28.88
C SER A 200 8.69 1.98 28.39
N PHE A 201 9.41 2.73 29.22
CA PHE A 201 10.24 3.82 28.70
C PHE A 201 11.24 3.28 27.67
N PRO A 202 11.65 4.09 26.67
CA PRO A 202 12.77 3.74 25.82
C PRO A 202 14.06 3.63 26.65
N SER A 203 14.92 2.67 26.32
CA SER A 203 16.28 2.64 26.85
C SER A 203 17.08 3.90 26.48
N GLU A 204 18.21 4.10 27.17
CA GLU A 204 19.27 4.95 26.66
C GLU A 204 19.68 4.52 25.23
N PRO A 205 19.95 5.47 24.33
CA PRO A 205 20.27 5.17 22.95
C PRO A 205 21.68 4.57 22.81
N VAL A 206 21.80 3.59 21.93
CA VAL A 206 23.10 3.07 21.48
C VAL A 206 23.26 3.39 19.99
N LYS A 207 24.31 4.16 19.65
CA LYS A 207 24.63 4.52 18.26
C LYS A 207 25.61 3.51 17.67
N LEU A 208 25.16 2.68 16.73
CA LEU A 208 26.00 1.73 16.02
C LEU A 208 26.73 2.41 14.87
N LEU A 209 28.06 2.37 14.91
CA LEU A 209 28.97 2.81 13.86
C LEU A 209 29.56 1.58 13.17
N VAL A 210 29.44 1.53 11.85
CA VAL A 210 29.95 0.42 11.04
C VAL A 210 30.94 0.97 10.03
N THR A 211 32.24 0.77 10.21
CA THR A 211 33.26 1.19 9.24
C THR A 211 33.24 0.22 8.05
N GLY A 212 33.29 0.73 6.83
CA GLY A 212 33.43 -0.12 5.65
C GLY A 212 34.90 -0.44 5.46
N ASP A 213 35.26 -1.70 5.32
CA ASP A 213 36.61 -2.06 4.91
C ASP A 213 36.82 -1.56 3.48
N ILE A 214 37.72 -0.59 3.31
CA ILE A 214 38.40 -0.38 2.04
C ILE A 214 39.40 -1.53 1.95
N GLU A 215 38.98 -2.69 1.45
CA GLU A 215 39.97 -3.65 0.95
C GLU A 215 40.81 -2.92 -0.10
N ASN A 216 42.13 -2.90 0.15
CA ASN A 216 43.18 -2.27 -0.64
C ASN A 216 42.96 -2.42 -2.16
N THR A 217 42.40 -1.40 -2.80
CA THR A 217 42.58 -1.17 -4.23
C THR A 217 43.95 -0.49 -4.42
N SER A 218 45.00 -1.28 -4.24
CA SER A 218 46.37 -0.86 -4.54
C SER A 218 47.08 -2.09 -5.10
N LEU A 219 46.80 -2.39 -6.37
CA LEU A 219 47.70 -2.94 -7.38
C LEU A 219 46.87 -3.04 -8.68
N ALA A 220 46.91 -1.99 -9.51
CA ALA A 220 46.67 -2.05 -10.96
C ALA A 220 48.04 -2.08 -11.67
N PRO A 221 48.20 -2.45 -12.97
CA PRO A 221 47.22 -2.53 -14.08
C PRO A 221 47.30 -3.89 -14.88
N GLU A 222 46.48 -4.34 -15.84
CA GLU A 222 45.76 -3.79 -17.02
C GLU A 222 44.56 -4.73 -17.34
N ASP A 223 43.32 -4.24 -17.50
CA ASP A 223 42.56 -4.02 -18.77
C ASP A 223 41.65 -5.23 -19.19
N PRO A 224 40.57 -5.06 -19.99
CA PRO A 224 39.24 -4.67 -19.53
C PRO A 224 38.13 -5.67 -19.95
N THR A 225 36.91 -5.37 -19.52
CA THR A 225 35.62 -5.82 -20.10
C THR A 225 35.09 -7.15 -19.58
N PHE A 226 34.17 -7.11 -18.61
CA PHE A 226 32.95 -7.92 -18.62
C PHE A 226 31.92 -7.29 -17.67
N PRO A 227 30.80 -6.73 -18.17
CA PRO A 227 29.82 -6.05 -17.32
C PRO A 227 28.87 -7.04 -16.63
N ASP A 228 28.51 -6.67 -15.40
CA ASP A 228 27.55 -7.28 -14.48
C ASP A 228 26.27 -7.79 -15.16
N HIS A 229 26.03 -9.09 -15.04
CA HIS A 229 24.83 -9.78 -15.51
C HIS A 229 23.54 -9.51 -14.68
N ALA A 230 23.57 -8.60 -13.70
CA ALA A 230 22.42 -8.35 -12.81
C ALA A 230 21.69 -7.01 -13.02
N LEU A 231 22.18 -6.13 -13.90
CA LEU A 231 21.55 -4.83 -14.19
C LEU A 231 20.75 -4.79 -15.51
N TRP A 232 20.85 -5.83 -16.35
CA TRP A 232 20.23 -5.84 -17.68
C TRP A 232 18.77 -6.32 -17.70
N ASP A 233 18.33 -7.06 -16.68
CA ASP A 233 17.03 -7.75 -16.73
C ASP A 233 15.84 -6.76 -16.65
N HIS A 234 15.96 -5.70 -15.86
CA HIS A 234 14.91 -4.68 -15.75
C HIS A 234 14.83 -3.75 -16.97
N THR A 235 15.96 -3.44 -17.60
CA THR A 235 15.99 -2.54 -18.76
C THR A 235 15.47 -3.26 -20.01
N ALA A 236 15.88 -4.51 -20.24
CA ALA A 236 15.37 -5.32 -21.34
C ALA A 236 13.87 -5.62 -21.20
N GLN A 237 13.39 -5.94 -19.99
CA GLN A 237 11.98 -6.20 -19.76
C GLN A 237 11.11 -4.94 -19.90
N ASN A 238 11.61 -3.77 -19.50
CA ASN A 238 10.92 -2.50 -19.74
C ASN A 238 10.90 -2.13 -21.22
N LEU A 239 11.97 -2.38 -21.97
CA LEU A 239 11.99 -2.17 -23.42
C LEU A 239 11.02 -3.10 -24.16
N LEU A 240 10.92 -4.36 -23.75
CA LEU A 240 9.93 -5.31 -24.27
C LEU A 240 8.50 -4.87 -23.98
N ARG A 241 8.22 -4.37 -22.78
CA ARG A 241 6.90 -3.82 -22.40
C ARG A 241 6.56 -2.56 -23.20
N MET A 242 7.52 -1.66 -23.39
CA MET A 242 7.34 -0.45 -24.21
C MET A 242 7.13 -0.80 -25.69
N GLY A 243 7.86 -1.80 -26.21
CA GLY A 243 7.69 -2.30 -27.58
C GLY A 243 6.31 -2.92 -27.82
N LEU A 244 5.81 -3.74 -26.88
CA LEU A 244 4.46 -4.31 -26.93
C LEU A 244 3.37 -3.22 -26.88
N ALA A 245 3.51 -2.24 -26.00
CA ALA A 245 2.57 -1.12 -25.92
C ALA A 245 2.54 -0.31 -27.23
N PHE A 246 3.69 -0.07 -27.84
CA PHE A 246 3.78 0.61 -29.14
C PHE A 246 3.10 -0.19 -30.26
N LEU A 247 3.32 -1.50 -30.34
CA LEU A 247 2.68 -2.36 -31.34
C LEU A 247 1.15 -2.37 -31.21
N VAL A 248 0.63 -2.40 -29.98
CA VAL A 248 -0.81 -2.31 -29.72
C VAL A 248 -1.37 -0.95 -30.18
N LEU A 249 -0.66 0.15 -29.92
CA LEU A 249 -1.08 1.48 -30.39
C LEU A 249 -1.11 1.56 -31.91
N VAL A 250 -0.09 1.03 -32.60
CA VAL A 250 -0.04 0.99 -34.07
C VAL A 250 -1.21 0.17 -34.62
N ALA A 251 -1.50 -0.99 -34.04
CA ALA A 251 -2.64 -1.81 -34.44
C ALA A 251 -3.98 -1.07 -34.26
N LEU A 252 -4.18 -0.38 -33.13
CA LEU A 252 -5.39 0.40 -32.88
C LEU A 252 -5.54 1.55 -33.89
N VAL A 253 -4.47 2.27 -34.19
CA VAL A 253 -4.47 3.33 -35.21
C VAL A 253 -4.79 2.75 -36.58
N TRP A 254 -4.20 1.60 -36.92
CA TRP A 254 -4.49 0.90 -38.18
C TRP A 254 -5.97 0.55 -38.29
N PHE A 255 -6.57 -0.05 -37.25
CA PHE A 255 -8.00 -0.38 -37.24
C PHE A 255 -8.89 0.87 -37.38
N LEU A 256 -8.53 1.99 -36.73
CA LEU A 256 -9.26 3.25 -36.87
C LEU A 256 -9.16 3.83 -38.29
N VAL A 257 -8.00 3.73 -38.92
CA VAL A 257 -7.80 4.17 -40.31
C VAL A 257 -8.58 3.29 -41.27
N GLU A 258 -8.54 1.98 -41.09
CA GLU A 258 -9.25 1.01 -41.94
C GLU A 258 -10.77 1.15 -41.81
N ASP A 259 -11.26 1.36 -40.58
CA ASP A 259 -12.65 1.65 -40.31
C ASP A 259 -13.07 3.01 -40.90
N TRP A 260 -12.25 4.06 -40.76
CA TRP A 260 -12.49 5.35 -41.38
C TRP A 260 -12.54 5.25 -42.92
N PHE A 261 -11.60 4.51 -43.53
CA PHE A 261 -11.59 4.25 -44.97
C PHE A 261 -12.79 3.41 -45.41
N SER A 262 -13.21 2.44 -44.61
CA SER A 262 -14.40 1.62 -44.88
C SER A 262 -15.67 2.47 -44.86
N ARG A 263 -15.83 3.35 -43.85
CA ARG A 263 -16.92 4.34 -43.80
C ARG A 263 -16.88 5.32 -44.97
N ARG A 264 -15.68 5.74 -45.38
CA ARG A 264 -15.52 6.63 -46.53
C ARG A 264 -15.92 5.92 -47.83
N ARG A 265 -15.50 4.66 -48.04
CA ARG A 265 -15.89 3.85 -49.21
C ARG A 265 -17.38 3.54 -49.23
N THR A 266 -18.03 3.26 -48.09
CA THR A 266 -19.49 3.07 -48.06
C THR A 266 -20.23 4.36 -48.39
N ARG A 267 -19.75 5.52 -47.92
CA ARG A 267 -20.29 6.84 -48.28
C ARG A 267 -20.12 7.16 -49.78
N GLU A 268 -18.99 6.80 -50.38
CA GLU A 268 -18.73 6.95 -51.82
C GLU A 268 -19.52 5.95 -52.69
N ARG A 269 -19.86 4.77 -52.17
CA ARG A 269 -20.75 3.80 -52.84
C ARG A 269 -22.22 4.22 -52.74
N ALA A 270 -22.66 4.77 -51.61
CA ALA A 270 -24.02 5.30 -51.44
C ALA A 270 -24.29 6.52 -52.32
N SER A 271 -23.32 7.42 -52.45
CA SER A 271 -23.41 8.58 -53.37
C SER A 271 -23.38 8.17 -54.84
N ARG A 272 -22.59 7.15 -55.24
CA ARG A 272 -22.69 6.58 -56.59
C ARG A 272 -24.03 5.90 -56.83
N ALA A 273 -24.58 5.15 -55.87
CA ALA A 273 -25.89 4.51 -56.00
C ALA A 273 -27.03 5.52 -56.18
N SER A 274 -27.05 6.63 -55.44
CA SER A 274 -28.04 7.70 -55.62
C SER A 274 -27.90 8.43 -56.96
N THR A 275 -26.66 8.54 -57.48
CA THR A 275 -26.40 9.09 -58.82
C THR A 275 -26.90 8.15 -59.92
N TRP A 276 -26.75 6.83 -59.75
CA TRP A 276 -27.29 5.82 -60.68
C TRP A 276 -28.81 5.68 -60.62
N GLU A 277 -29.44 5.90 -59.46
CA GLU A 277 -30.91 5.94 -59.32
C GLU A 277 -31.51 7.24 -59.84
N GLY A 278 -30.82 8.38 -59.69
CA GLY A 278 -31.19 9.64 -60.35
C GLY A 278 -31.15 9.52 -61.87
N ARG A 279 -30.14 8.82 -62.41
CA ARG A 279 -30.01 8.57 -63.86
C ARG A 279 -31.03 7.56 -64.39
N ARG A 280 -31.40 6.53 -63.60
CA ARG A 280 -32.49 5.59 -63.96
C ARG A 280 -33.88 6.21 -63.92
N ARG A 281 -34.15 7.20 -63.04
CA ARG A 281 -35.43 7.93 -63.02
C ARG A 281 -35.59 8.95 -64.14
N LEU A 282 -34.51 9.41 -64.77
CA LEU A 282 -34.61 10.26 -65.97
C LEU A 282 -34.94 9.44 -67.23
N ASN A 283 -34.42 8.21 -67.36
CA ASN A 283 -34.64 7.39 -68.56
C ASN A 283 -36.02 6.69 -68.63
N THR A 284 -36.82 6.72 -67.55
CA THR A 284 -38.21 6.22 -67.55
C THR A 284 -39.26 7.33 -67.74
N LYS A 285 -38.84 8.58 -67.94
CA LYS A 285 -39.73 9.72 -68.24
C LYS A 285 -39.72 10.16 -69.71
N THR A 286 -39.08 9.39 -70.58
CA THR A 286 -39.09 9.60 -72.03
C THR A 286 -39.38 8.28 -72.73
N LEU A 287 -40.63 7.81 -72.62
CA LEU A 287 -41.39 7.13 -73.67
C LEU A 287 -42.87 7.12 -73.29
#